data_AF-A0A924NU27-F1
#
_entry.id   AF-A0A924NU27-F1
#
_cell.length_a   1.000
_cell.length_b   1.000
_cell.length_c   1.000
_cell.angle_alpha   90.00
_cell.angle_beta   90.00
_cell.angle_gamma   90.00
#
_symmetry.space_group_name_H-M   'P 1'
#
loop_
_entity.id
_entity.type
_entity.pdbx_description
1 polymer ?
#
loop_
_entity_poly.entity_id
_entity_poly.type
_entity_poly.pdbx_seq_one_letter_code
_entity_poly.pdbx_strand_id
1 'polypeptide(L)'
;MLPTDFTPNPDSDDDACYRAMLARDARFDGCFFTGVTSTGIYCRPVCAVKPPKRENCRFFGHPAQAESAGFRPCLRCRPELAPHKLVWSMQDATNILAHQAARMLDEPEAWTDADGSVLPALAARLGVSDRHLRRIFETHFSVSPLQYLQTRRLLTAKQLLADTQLPVAQIALVSGFASVRRFNTVFVARYGLNPSQLRRSGAATERVQSLAIPLGYRPPYDVAAMGAFLAQRQVNAIEKIANSAGEISASRTFSIKIGSTTHTGWLRAEFVPERHHVVLQVSDSLHGVLPLLIRRVR
;
A
#
# COMPACT_ATOMS: atom_id res chain seq x y z
N MET A 1 16.31 -0.57 12.58
CA MET A 1 16.12 0.71 11.88
C MET A 1 17.49 1.20 11.44
N LEU A 2 17.82 1.02 10.16
CA LEU A 2 18.94 1.71 9.53
C LEU A 2 18.37 2.97 8.85
N PRO A 3 19.04 4.12 8.91
CA PRO A 3 18.51 5.35 8.32
C PRO A 3 18.44 5.19 6.80
N THR A 4 17.26 5.37 6.23
CA THR A 4 17.00 5.24 4.78
C THR A 4 17.26 6.52 3.99
N ASP A 5 17.65 7.62 4.64
CA ASP A 5 17.90 8.89 3.97
C ASP A 5 19.34 9.35 4.23
N PHE A 6 20.23 9.01 3.29
CA PHE A 6 21.55 9.61 3.18
C PHE A 6 21.49 10.65 2.07
N THR A 7 21.16 11.89 2.42
CA THR A 7 21.38 13.08 1.61
C THR A 7 22.68 13.74 2.10
N PRO A 8 23.77 13.76 1.32
CA PRO A 8 25.06 14.13 1.89
C PRO A 8 25.15 15.61 2.23
N ASN A 9 25.34 15.87 3.53
CA ASN A 9 25.86 17.11 4.09
C ASN A 9 27.40 16.97 4.16
N PRO A 10 28.19 17.82 3.50
CA PRO A 10 29.60 17.53 3.18
C PRO A 10 30.55 17.34 4.37
N ASP A 11 30.23 17.80 5.58
CA ASP A 11 31.14 17.68 6.74
C ASP A 11 30.76 16.57 7.74
N SER A 12 29.51 16.07 7.76
CA SER A 12 29.07 15.04 8.74
C SER A 12 29.20 13.60 8.25
N ASP A 13 29.41 13.40 6.94
CA ASP A 13 29.40 12.08 6.31
C ASP A 13 30.77 11.40 6.19
N ASP A 14 31.85 12.16 6.20
CA ASP A 14 33.20 11.62 6.03
C ASP A 14 33.61 10.70 7.18
N ASP A 15 33.19 11.02 8.41
CA ASP A 15 33.46 10.19 9.58
C ASP A 15 32.61 8.90 9.59
N ALA A 16 31.41 8.93 9.01
CA ALA A 16 30.61 7.74 8.79
C ALA A 16 31.25 6.85 7.71
N CYS A 17 31.71 7.44 6.60
CA CYS A 17 32.42 6.73 5.54
C CYS A 17 33.73 6.12 6.04
N TYR A 18 34.47 6.85 6.89
CA TYR A 18 35.69 6.33 7.51
C TYR A 18 35.42 5.14 8.43
N ARG A 19 34.39 5.22 9.28
CA ARG A 19 33.98 4.09 10.14
C ARG A 19 33.54 2.87 9.32
N ALA A 20 32.76 3.09 8.26
CA ALA A 20 32.33 2.01 7.36
C ALA A 20 33.51 1.35 6.63
N MET A 21 34.50 2.14 6.20
CA MET A 21 35.75 1.63 5.61
C MET A 21 36.57 0.83 6.63
N LEU A 22 36.74 1.33 7.86
CA LEU A 22 37.45 0.61 8.92
C LEU A 22 36.80 -0.73 9.25
N ALA A 23 35.46 -0.75 9.30
CA ALA A 23 34.68 -1.96 9.52
C ALA A 23 34.65 -2.91 8.30
N ARG A 24 35.11 -2.46 7.13
CA ARG A 24 34.99 -3.16 5.84
C ARG A 24 33.57 -3.63 5.57
N ASP A 25 32.61 -2.76 5.88
CA ASP A 25 31.19 -3.11 5.85
C ASP A 25 30.69 -3.25 4.41
N ALA A 26 30.39 -4.49 4.01
CA ALA A 26 29.92 -4.81 2.67
C ALA A 26 28.61 -4.10 2.28
N ARG A 27 27.81 -3.64 3.24
CA ARG A 27 26.59 -2.86 2.97
C ARG A 27 26.85 -1.51 2.31
N PHE A 28 28.07 -1.01 2.43
CA PHE A 28 28.49 0.27 1.84
C PHE A 28 29.35 0.10 0.59
N ASP A 29 29.61 -1.13 0.17
CA ASP A 29 30.36 -1.39 -1.05
C ASP A 29 29.64 -0.80 -2.27
N GLY A 30 30.36 0.00 -3.06
CA GLY A 30 29.77 0.76 -4.18
C GLY A 30 28.97 2.01 -3.81
N CYS A 31 28.69 2.25 -2.51
CA CYS A 31 28.00 3.46 -2.05
C CYS A 31 28.92 4.69 -2.01
N PHE A 32 30.21 4.48 -1.77
CA PHE A 32 31.26 5.50 -1.80
C PHE A 32 32.63 4.86 -2.10
N PHE A 33 33.61 5.71 -2.40
CA PHE A 33 35.00 5.35 -2.71
C PHE A 33 35.94 6.21 -1.87
N THR A 34 37.02 5.62 -1.35
CA THR A 34 37.99 6.32 -0.50
C THR A 34 39.27 6.59 -1.27
N GLY A 35 39.54 7.86 -1.59
CA GLY A 35 40.83 8.33 -2.08
C GLY A 35 41.82 8.54 -0.93
N VAL A 36 43.01 7.98 -1.08
CA VAL A 36 44.08 8.04 -0.08
C VAL A 36 45.16 9.00 -0.55
N THR A 37 45.21 10.19 0.02
CA THR A 37 46.09 11.29 -0.43
C THR A 37 47.56 10.93 -0.39
N SER A 38 47.98 10.13 0.60
CA SER A 38 49.38 9.68 0.74
C SER A 38 49.86 8.72 -0.35
N THR A 39 48.95 8.05 -1.07
CA THR A 39 49.29 7.07 -2.12
C THR A 39 48.76 7.44 -3.50
N GLY A 40 47.86 8.42 -3.58
CA GLY A 40 47.12 8.77 -4.79
C GLY A 40 46.21 7.65 -5.29
N ILE A 41 45.82 6.69 -4.44
CA ILE A 41 44.98 5.54 -4.82
C ILE A 41 43.58 5.71 -4.24
N TYR A 42 42.55 5.36 -5.01
CA TYR A 42 41.20 5.20 -4.47
C TYR A 42 40.77 3.73 -4.38
N CYS A 43 40.03 3.42 -3.31
CA CYS A 43 39.63 2.06 -2.92
C CYS A 43 38.13 1.96 -2.66
N ARG A 44 37.61 0.73 -2.71
CA ARG A 44 36.30 0.35 -2.16
C ARG A 44 36.35 0.29 -0.62
N PRO A 45 35.23 0.46 0.10
CA PRO A 45 35.21 0.36 1.56
C PRO A 45 35.51 -1.04 2.08
N VAL A 46 35.30 -2.08 1.27
CA VAL A 46 35.62 -3.48 1.59
C VAL A 46 37.08 -3.87 1.27
N CYS A 47 37.94 -2.92 0.93
CA CYS A 47 39.32 -3.21 0.53
C CYS A 47 40.10 -3.88 1.66
N ALA A 48 40.72 -5.02 1.35
CA ALA A 48 41.50 -5.81 2.31
C ALA A 48 42.88 -5.20 2.67
N VAL A 49 43.25 -4.07 2.06
CA VAL A 49 44.51 -3.36 2.35
C VAL A 49 44.46 -2.76 3.76
N LYS A 50 45.64 -2.50 4.34
CA LYS A 50 45.78 -1.80 5.62
C LYS A 50 45.04 -0.44 5.53
N PRO A 51 44.11 -0.15 6.45
CA PRO A 51 43.36 1.09 6.38
C PRO A 51 44.27 2.31 6.59
N PRO A 52 44.13 3.36 5.76
CA PRO A 52 44.86 4.61 5.93
C PRO A 52 44.39 5.39 7.17
N LYS A 53 45.22 6.34 7.62
CA LYS A 53 44.83 7.30 8.66
C LYS A 53 43.72 8.22 8.13
N ARG A 54 42.78 8.60 9.01
CA ARG A 54 41.64 9.47 8.69
C ARG A 54 42.04 10.76 7.97
N GLU A 55 43.13 11.39 8.40
CA GLU A 55 43.69 12.63 7.84
C GLU A 55 44.07 12.51 6.36
N ASN A 56 44.37 11.29 5.89
CA ASN A 56 44.75 11.02 4.51
C ASN A 56 43.59 10.49 3.66
N CYS A 57 42.36 10.50 4.18
CA CYS A 57 41.18 9.97 3.50
C CYS A 57 40.33 11.09 2.93
N ARG A 58 39.93 10.95 1.67
CA ARG A 58 38.87 11.70 1.01
C ARG A 58 37.82 10.74 0.48
N PHE A 59 36.55 11.09 0.56
CA PHE A 59 35.46 10.22 0.12
C PHE A 59 34.77 10.78 -1.11
N PHE A 60 34.36 9.89 -2.01
CA PHE A 60 33.72 10.20 -3.28
C PHE A 60 32.49 9.34 -3.47
N GLY A 61 31.42 9.90 -4.05
CA GLY A 61 30.19 9.16 -4.34
C GLY A 61 30.26 8.29 -5.59
N HIS A 62 31.24 8.55 -6.48
CA HIS A 62 31.40 7.83 -7.75
C HIS A 62 32.89 7.69 -8.12
N PRO A 63 33.33 6.58 -8.76
CA PRO A 63 34.74 6.39 -9.17
C PRO A 63 35.27 7.53 -10.03
N ALA A 64 34.45 8.01 -10.98
CA ALA A 64 34.81 9.13 -11.86
C ALA A 64 35.18 10.42 -11.11
N GLN A 65 34.62 10.66 -9.92
CA GLN A 65 34.97 11.82 -9.08
C GLN A 65 36.35 11.65 -8.44
N ALA A 66 36.71 10.43 -8.05
CA ALA A 66 38.04 10.13 -7.53
C ALA A 66 39.11 10.25 -8.64
N GLU A 67 38.80 9.77 -9.84
CA GLU A 67 39.71 9.87 -10.99
C GLU A 67 39.90 11.32 -11.46
N SER A 68 38.83 12.12 -11.54
CA SER A 68 38.94 13.54 -11.85
C SER A 68 39.71 14.34 -10.79
N ALA A 69 39.69 13.87 -9.54
CA ALA A 69 40.50 14.40 -8.45
C ALA A 69 41.94 13.86 -8.43
N GLY A 70 42.36 13.08 -9.43
CA GLY A 70 43.73 12.61 -9.63
C GLY A 70 44.09 11.30 -8.92
N PHE A 71 43.11 10.57 -8.38
CA PHE A 71 43.36 9.28 -7.75
C PHE A 71 43.30 8.14 -8.78
N ARG A 72 44.28 7.23 -8.75
CA ARG A 72 44.28 6.01 -9.58
C ARG A 72 43.53 4.85 -8.91
N PRO A 73 42.89 3.95 -9.68
CA PRO A 73 42.15 2.83 -9.10
C PRO A 73 43.05 1.83 -8.39
N CYS A 74 42.58 1.30 -7.26
CA CYS A 74 43.28 0.25 -6.53
C CYS A 74 43.25 -1.08 -7.29
N LEU A 75 44.44 -1.61 -7.62
CA LEU A 75 44.56 -2.89 -8.32
C LEU A 75 44.11 -4.10 -7.46
N ARG A 76 44.02 -3.95 -6.14
CA ARG A 76 43.71 -5.06 -5.23
C ARG A 76 42.21 -5.23 -4.98
N CYS A 77 41.48 -4.14 -4.71
CA CYS A 77 40.03 -4.22 -4.54
C CYS A 77 39.26 -4.05 -5.86
N ARG A 78 39.95 -3.63 -6.94
CA ARG A 78 39.38 -3.41 -8.26
C ARG A 78 38.07 -2.60 -8.21
N PRO A 79 38.15 -1.28 -8.00
CA PRO A 79 36.97 -0.41 -7.86
C PRO A 79 35.95 -0.52 -8.99
N GLU A 80 36.38 -0.91 -10.19
CA GLU A 80 35.51 -1.19 -11.34
C GLU A 80 34.61 -2.42 -11.15
N LEU A 81 34.89 -3.27 -10.16
CA LEU A 81 34.07 -4.40 -9.73
C LEU A 81 33.16 -4.06 -8.53
N ALA A 82 33.12 -2.80 -8.09
CA ALA A 82 32.20 -2.41 -7.05
C ALA A 82 30.76 -2.65 -7.52
N PRO A 83 29.88 -3.22 -6.67
CA PRO A 83 28.48 -3.35 -7.02
C PRO A 83 27.93 -1.95 -7.30
N HIS A 84 27.30 -1.76 -8.46
CA HIS A 84 26.72 -0.47 -8.78
C HIS A 84 25.72 -0.10 -7.68
N LYS A 85 25.86 1.10 -7.09
CA LYS A 85 24.78 1.72 -6.33
C LYS A 85 23.61 1.83 -7.30
N LEU A 86 22.64 0.94 -7.18
CA LEU A 86 21.40 1.01 -7.94
C LEU A 86 20.68 2.26 -7.48
N VAL A 87 21.00 3.39 -8.10
CA VAL A 87 20.19 4.60 -8.06
C VAL A 87 18.96 4.25 -8.87
N TRP A 88 17.97 3.66 -8.20
CA TRP A 88 16.64 3.31 -8.71
C TRP A 88 16.68 2.36 -9.92
N SER A 89 16.61 1.05 -9.67
CA SER A 89 16.43 0.08 -10.75
C SER A 89 15.13 0.38 -11.51
N MET A 90 15.13 0.27 -12.85
CA MET A 90 13.88 0.24 -13.61
C MET A 90 12.93 -0.88 -13.15
N GLN A 91 13.45 -1.93 -12.51
CA GLN A 91 12.64 -2.95 -11.85
C GLN A 91 11.86 -2.38 -10.65
N ASP A 92 12.47 -1.47 -9.88
CA ASP A 92 11.79 -0.81 -8.75
C ASP A 92 10.74 0.17 -9.24
N ALA A 93 11.00 0.93 -10.29
CA ALA A 93 10.01 1.85 -10.87
C ALA A 93 8.78 1.10 -11.42
N THR A 94 8.99 0.00 -12.17
CA THR A 94 7.86 -0.79 -12.68
C THR A 94 7.10 -1.52 -11.57
N ASN A 95 7.80 -1.97 -10.53
CA ASN A 95 7.20 -2.57 -9.34
C ASN A 95 6.35 -1.55 -8.57
N ILE A 96 6.90 -0.35 -8.31
CA ILE A 96 6.19 0.77 -7.67
C ILE A 96 4.95 1.14 -8.48
N LEU A 97 5.08 1.32 -9.81
CA LEU A 97 3.96 1.66 -10.68
C LEU A 97 2.88 0.58 -10.69
N ALA A 98 3.27 -0.70 -10.73
CA ALA A 98 2.33 -1.81 -10.69
C ALA A 98 1.57 -1.85 -9.35
N HIS A 99 2.27 -1.71 -8.21
CA HIS A 99 1.63 -1.67 -6.90
C HIS A 99 0.79 -0.42 -6.68
N GLN A 100 1.21 0.73 -7.21
CA GLN A 100 0.41 1.95 -7.19
C GLN A 100 -0.86 1.77 -8.03
N ALA A 101 -0.76 1.15 -9.20
CA ALA A 101 -1.92 0.79 -10.01
C ALA A 101 -2.87 -0.15 -9.24
N ALA A 102 -2.33 -1.19 -8.58
CA ALA A 102 -3.13 -2.11 -7.78
C ALA A 102 -3.84 -1.40 -6.62
N ARG A 103 -3.14 -0.51 -5.89
CA ARG A 103 -3.75 0.32 -4.84
C ARG A 103 -4.87 1.19 -5.38
N MET A 104 -4.69 1.82 -6.53
CA MET A 104 -5.74 2.63 -7.16
C MET A 104 -6.94 1.78 -7.63
N LEU A 105 -6.70 0.57 -8.11
CA LEU A 105 -7.75 -0.39 -8.47
C LEU A 105 -8.45 -1.00 -7.24
N ASP A 106 -7.81 -0.98 -6.07
CA ASP A 106 -8.43 -1.39 -4.81
C ASP A 106 -9.37 -0.32 -4.23
N GLU A 107 -9.25 0.94 -4.66
CA GLU A 107 -10.10 2.04 -4.22
C GLU A 107 -11.46 2.05 -4.94
N PRO A 108 -12.59 1.82 -4.24
CA PRO A 108 -13.91 1.70 -4.86
C PRO A 108 -14.39 2.95 -5.60
N GLU A 109 -13.88 4.13 -5.22
CA GLU A 109 -14.17 5.41 -5.87
C GLU A 109 -13.77 5.39 -7.36
N ALA A 110 -12.78 4.58 -7.73
CA ALA A 110 -12.27 4.46 -9.09
C ALA A 110 -12.94 3.34 -9.91
N TRP A 111 -13.92 2.62 -9.35
CA TRP A 111 -14.54 1.47 -10.03
C TRP A 111 -15.60 1.84 -11.05
N THR A 112 -16.00 3.10 -11.20
CA THR A 112 -17.07 3.48 -12.11
C THR A 112 -16.62 3.31 -13.58
N ASP A 113 -17.28 2.39 -14.27
CA ASP A 113 -16.95 1.93 -15.63
C ASP A 113 -18.04 2.33 -16.63
N ALA A 114 -18.62 3.52 -16.47
CA ALA A 114 -19.73 3.98 -17.29
C ALA A 114 -19.38 3.93 -18.80
N ASP A 115 -18.11 4.23 -19.14
CA ASP A 115 -17.64 4.35 -20.53
C ASP A 115 -16.39 3.51 -20.85
N GLY A 116 -16.04 2.49 -20.04
CA GLY A 116 -14.80 1.72 -20.28
C GLY A 116 -13.50 2.47 -19.94
N SER A 117 -13.61 3.65 -19.28
CA SER A 117 -12.53 4.63 -19.13
C SER A 117 -11.61 4.39 -17.94
N VAL A 118 -11.90 3.41 -17.08
CA VAL A 118 -11.11 3.15 -15.84
C VAL A 118 -9.63 2.97 -16.15
N LEU A 119 -9.32 2.17 -17.18
CA LEU A 119 -7.93 1.82 -17.49
C LEU A 119 -7.16 2.94 -18.20
N PRO A 120 -7.72 3.64 -19.20
CA PRO A 120 -7.15 4.89 -19.71
C PRO A 120 -6.93 5.96 -18.63
N ALA A 121 -7.89 6.15 -17.72
CA ALA A 121 -7.77 7.11 -16.63
C ALA A 121 -6.68 6.72 -15.62
N LEU A 122 -6.53 5.42 -15.35
CA LEU A 122 -5.48 4.89 -14.49
C LEU A 122 -4.10 5.11 -15.12
N ALA A 123 -3.94 4.78 -16.40
CA ALA A 123 -2.71 5.00 -17.16
C ALA A 123 -2.31 6.47 -17.18
N ALA A 124 -3.26 7.37 -17.49
CA ALA A 124 -3.04 8.81 -17.48
C ALA A 124 -2.59 9.33 -16.12
N ARG A 125 -3.21 8.86 -15.03
CA ARG A 125 -2.87 9.29 -13.66
C ARG A 125 -1.51 8.78 -13.18
N LEU A 126 -1.03 7.67 -13.73
CA LEU A 126 0.30 7.12 -13.47
C LEU A 126 1.37 7.67 -14.44
N GLY A 127 0.99 8.48 -15.43
CA GLY A 127 1.92 9.04 -16.42
C GLY A 127 2.50 7.99 -17.38
N VAL A 128 1.78 6.88 -17.62
CA VAL A 128 2.23 5.79 -18.51
C VAL A 128 1.19 5.50 -19.60
N SER A 129 1.61 4.81 -20.65
CA SER A 129 0.67 4.33 -21.68
C SER A 129 -0.10 3.10 -21.20
N ASP A 130 -1.31 2.86 -21.74
CA ASP A 130 -2.12 1.67 -21.44
C ASP A 130 -1.34 0.37 -21.72
N ARG A 131 -0.61 0.33 -22.85
CA ARG A 131 0.25 -0.80 -23.21
C ARG A 131 1.34 -1.05 -22.17
N HIS A 132 1.99 0.01 -21.68
CA HIS A 132 3.02 -0.12 -20.66
C HIS A 132 2.43 -0.59 -19.33
N LEU A 133 1.29 -0.02 -18.92
CA LEU A 133 0.57 -0.37 -17.70
C LEU A 133 0.19 -1.87 -17.69
N ARG A 134 -0.42 -2.37 -18.77
CA ARG A 134 -0.79 -3.79 -18.88
C ARG A 134 0.43 -4.70 -18.73
N ARG A 135 1.51 -4.40 -19.45
CA ARG A 135 2.74 -5.19 -19.44
C ARG A 135 3.36 -5.26 -18.03
N ILE A 136 3.50 -4.12 -17.35
CA ILE A 136 4.10 -4.11 -16.00
C ILE A 136 3.19 -4.79 -14.98
N PHE A 137 1.87 -4.61 -15.10
CA PHE A 137 0.92 -5.22 -14.17
C PHE A 137 0.89 -6.75 -14.33
N GLU A 138 0.88 -7.25 -15.58
CA GLU A 138 0.98 -8.69 -15.86
C GLU A 138 2.31 -9.28 -15.38
N THR A 139 3.42 -8.54 -15.52
CA THR A 139 4.73 -8.99 -15.02
C THR A 139 4.72 -9.17 -13.50
N HIS A 140 4.07 -8.27 -12.76
CA HIS A 140 4.10 -8.26 -11.28
C HIS A 140 2.97 -9.05 -10.62
N PHE A 141 1.77 -9.08 -11.21
CA PHE A 141 0.58 -9.73 -10.65
C PHE A 141 0.10 -10.95 -11.43
N SER A 142 0.75 -11.30 -12.56
CA SER A 142 0.37 -12.43 -13.43
C SER A 142 -1.07 -12.38 -13.97
N VAL A 143 -1.71 -11.22 -13.89
CA VAL A 143 -3.07 -10.96 -14.40
C VAL A 143 -3.12 -9.58 -15.02
N SER A 144 -4.05 -9.36 -15.95
CA SER A 144 -4.26 -8.02 -16.49
C SER A 144 -4.92 -7.10 -15.44
N PRO A 145 -4.73 -5.76 -15.52
CA PRO A 145 -5.40 -4.80 -14.63
C PRO A 145 -6.93 -4.95 -14.58
N LEU A 146 -7.55 -5.29 -15.73
CA LEU A 146 -9.00 -5.45 -15.82
C LEU A 146 -9.48 -6.73 -15.11
N GLN A 147 -8.74 -7.84 -15.22
CA GLN A 147 -9.03 -9.07 -14.48
C GLN A 147 -8.84 -8.86 -12.97
N TYR A 148 -7.81 -8.11 -12.57
CA TYR A 148 -7.60 -7.72 -11.18
C TYR A 148 -8.81 -6.94 -10.65
N LEU A 149 -9.22 -5.87 -11.36
CA LEU A 149 -10.39 -5.08 -11.00
C LEU A 149 -11.67 -5.92 -10.91
N GLN A 150 -11.91 -6.80 -11.88
CA GLN A 150 -13.05 -7.71 -11.89
C GLN A 150 -13.05 -8.63 -10.66
N THR A 151 -11.88 -9.09 -10.24
CA THR A 151 -11.72 -9.88 -9.01
C THR A 151 -12.07 -9.05 -7.77
N ARG A 152 -11.60 -7.79 -7.68
CA ARG A 152 -11.95 -6.88 -6.57
C ARG A 152 -13.45 -6.64 -6.46
N ARG A 153 -14.11 -6.35 -7.59
CA ARG A 153 -15.57 -6.17 -7.67
C ARG A 153 -16.32 -7.42 -7.21
N LEU A 154 -15.89 -8.60 -7.67
CA LEU A 154 -16.52 -9.86 -7.31
C LEU A 154 -16.32 -10.26 -5.84
N LEU A 155 -15.15 -10.01 -5.26
CA LEU A 155 -14.89 -10.25 -3.84
C LEU A 155 -15.75 -9.33 -2.96
N THR A 156 -15.89 -8.07 -3.36
CA THR A 156 -16.76 -7.11 -2.68
C THR A 156 -18.22 -7.54 -2.75
N ALA A 157 -18.70 -7.92 -3.95
CA ALA A 157 -20.06 -8.42 -4.10
C ALA A 157 -20.31 -9.69 -3.28
N LYS A 158 -19.34 -10.62 -3.25
CA LYS A 158 -19.41 -11.83 -2.42
C LYS A 158 -19.53 -11.48 -0.93
N GLN A 159 -18.69 -10.56 -0.44
CA GLN A 159 -18.75 -10.09 0.94
C GLN A 159 -20.13 -9.49 1.26
N LEU A 160 -20.61 -8.57 0.44
CA LEU A 160 -21.92 -7.93 0.65
C LEU A 160 -23.09 -8.92 0.55
N LEU A 161 -23.01 -9.94 -0.30
CA LEU A 161 -24.04 -10.99 -0.38
C LEU A 161 -24.10 -11.85 0.87
N ALA A 162 -22.96 -12.09 1.52
CA ALA A 162 -22.84 -12.89 2.73
C ALA A 162 -23.19 -12.10 3.99
N ASP A 163 -22.73 -10.85 4.07
CA ASP A 163 -22.78 -10.06 5.31
C ASP A 163 -23.99 -9.12 5.37
N THR A 164 -24.75 -8.97 4.27
CA THR A 164 -25.84 -7.99 4.18
C THR A 164 -27.10 -8.52 3.51
N GLN A 165 -28.23 -7.89 3.81
CA GLN A 165 -29.52 -8.15 3.16
C GLN A 165 -29.85 -7.20 2.00
N LEU A 166 -28.89 -6.40 1.53
CA LEU A 166 -29.11 -5.46 0.42
C LEU A 166 -29.65 -6.19 -0.83
N PRO A 167 -30.56 -5.59 -1.61
CA PRO A 167 -31.01 -6.17 -2.87
C PRO A 167 -29.82 -6.51 -3.78
N VAL A 168 -29.86 -7.65 -4.47
CA VAL A 168 -28.77 -8.09 -5.38
C VAL A 168 -28.47 -7.03 -6.44
N ALA A 169 -29.50 -6.33 -6.93
CA ALA A 169 -29.35 -5.23 -7.87
C ALA A 169 -28.50 -4.08 -7.28
N GLN A 170 -28.73 -3.73 -6.01
CA GLN A 170 -27.95 -2.71 -5.31
C GLN A 170 -26.51 -3.18 -5.10
N ILE A 171 -26.31 -4.44 -4.69
CA ILE A 171 -24.97 -5.02 -4.52
C ILE A 171 -24.17 -4.97 -5.83
N ALA A 172 -24.79 -5.28 -6.96
CA ALA A 172 -24.14 -5.19 -8.26
C ALA A 172 -23.62 -3.77 -8.54
N LEU A 173 -24.46 -2.75 -8.32
CA LEU A 173 -24.11 -1.35 -8.58
C LEU A 173 -23.00 -0.87 -7.64
N VAL A 174 -23.14 -1.06 -6.32
CA VAL A 174 -22.13 -0.58 -5.35
C VAL A 174 -20.81 -1.33 -5.49
N SER A 175 -20.83 -2.59 -5.93
CA SER A 175 -19.63 -3.36 -6.24
C SER A 175 -18.97 -2.96 -7.57
N GLY A 176 -19.44 -1.88 -8.23
CA GLY A 176 -18.81 -1.31 -9.42
C GLY A 176 -19.21 -1.94 -10.75
N PHE A 177 -20.31 -2.70 -10.82
CA PHE A 177 -20.81 -3.21 -12.10
C PHE A 177 -21.76 -2.21 -12.75
N ALA A 178 -21.57 -1.98 -14.06
CA ALA A 178 -22.44 -1.08 -14.84
C ALA A 178 -23.89 -1.58 -14.98
N SER A 179 -24.12 -2.89 -14.85
CA SER A 179 -25.47 -3.47 -14.86
C SER A 179 -25.56 -4.77 -14.08
N VAL A 180 -26.75 -5.05 -13.56
CA VAL A 180 -27.09 -6.31 -12.88
C VAL A 180 -26.90 -7.51 -13.81
N ARG A 181 -27.20 -7.35 -15.10
CA ARG A 181 -27.00 -8.40 -16.12
C ARG A 181 -25.52 -8.78 -16.22
N ARG A 182 -24.62 -7.79 -16.42
CA ARG A 182 -23.17 -8.04 -16.52
C ARG A 182 -22.62 -8.65 -15.23
N PHE A 183 -23.10 -8.17 -14.08
CA PHE A 183 -22.77 -8.75 -12.78
C PHE A 183 -23.13 -10.24 -12.70
N ASN A 184 -24.39 -10.60 -12.98
CA ASN A 184 -24.84 -11.99 -12.92
C ASN A 184 -24.03 -12.90 -13.85
N THR A 185 -23.81 -12.49 -15.11
CA THR A 185 -23.00 -13.24 -16.07
C THR A 185 -21.59 -13.51 -15.53
N VAL A 186 -20.93 -12.47 -15.03
CA VAL A 186 -19.56 -12.57 -14.51
C VAL A 186 -19.48 -13.37 -13.22
N PHE A 187 -20.46 -13.22 -12.33
CA PHE A 187 -20.52 -13.92 -11.04
C PHE A 187 -20.70 -15.43 -11.23
N VAL A 188 -21.63 -15.83 -12.09
CA VAL A 188 -21.87 -17.25 -12.42
C VAL A 188 -20.64 -17.84 -13.12
N ALA A 189 -20.07 -17.14 -14.09
CA ALA A 189 -18.87 -17.60 -14.78
C ALA A 189 -17.68 -17.84 -13.83
N ARG A 190 -17.55 -17.05 -12.75
CA ARG A 190 -16.43 -17.17 -11.80
C ARG A 190 -16.68 -18.12 -10.64
N TYR A 191 -17.90 -18.17 -10.11
CA TYR A 191 -18.23 -18.90 -8.89
C TYR A 191 -19.09 -20.15 -9.12
N GLY A 192 -19.65 -20.36 -10.32
CA GLY A 192 -20.45 -21.53 -10.67
C GLY A 192 -21.86 -21.56 -10.06
N LEU A 193 -22.27 -20.50 -9.37
CA LEU A 193 -23.58 -20.39 -8.73
C LEU A 193 -24.13 -18.96 -8.79
N ASN A 194 -25.45 -18.83 -8.68
CA ASN A 194 -26.13 -17.55 -8.75
C ASN A 194 -25.98 -16.74 -7.44
N PRO A 195 -25.93 -15.40 -7.49
CA PRO A 195 -25.86 -14.54 -6.30
C PRO A 195 -26.92 -14.87 -5.23
N SER A 196 -28.16 -15.12 -5.65
CA SER A 196 -29.27 -15.48 -4.73
C SER A 196 -29.12 -16.89 -4.13
N GLN A 197 -28.39 -17.79 -4.79
CA GLN A 197 -28.04 -19.10 -4.21
C GLN A 197 -26.98 -18.92 -3.13
N LEU A 198 -25.94 -18.11 -3.38
CA LEU A 198 -24.92 -17.80 -2.37
C LEU A 198 -25.55 -17.20 -1.10
N ARG A 199 -26.50 -16.27 -1.26
CA ARG A 199 -27.20 -15.67 -0.12
C ARG A 199 -27.98 -16.71 0.69
N ARG A 200 -28.69 -17.63 0.04
CA ARG A 200 -29.48 -18.66 0.72
C ARG A 200 -28.62 -19.67 1.49
N SER A 201 -27.37 -19.87 1.07
CA SER A 201 -26.42 -20.72 1.81
C SER A 201 -25.78 -20.04 3.03
N GLY A 202 -25.84 -18.71 3.14
CA GLY A 202 -25.47 -18.00 4.36
C GLY A 202 -26.59 -18.11 5.38
N ALA A 203 -26.28 -18.55 6.61
CA ALA A 203 -27.26 -18.67 7.68
C ALA A 203 -28.03 -17.35 7.86
N ALA A 204 -29.34 -17.42 8.10
CA ALA A 204 -30.19 -16.27 8.30
C ALA A 204 -29.75 -15.50 9.56
N THR A 205 -28.90 -14.47 9.38
CA THR A 205 -28.54 -13.55 10.45
C THR A 205 -29.82 -12.83 10.89
N GLU A 206 -30.08 -12.85 12.19
CA GLU A 206 -31.24 -12.23 12.82
C GLU A 206 -31.42 -10.78 12.34
N ARG A 207 -32.69 -10.34 12.24
CA ARG A 207 -33.09 -9.02 11.75
C ARG A 207 -32.59 -7.90 12.67
N VAL A 208 -31.31 -7.56 12.60
CA VAL A 208 -30.81 -6.30 13.15
C VAL A 208 -31.23 -5.19 12.19
N GLN A 209 -31.89 -4.16 12.72
CA GLN A 209 -32.42 -3.03 11.95
C GLN A 209 -31.32 -2.19 11.26
N SER A 210 -30.05 -2.46 11.55
CA SER A 210 -28.87 -1.88 10.92
C SER A 210 -28.01 -2.97 10.30
N LEU A 211 -27.55 -2.72 9.08
CA LEU A 211 -26.67 -3.59 8.31
C LEU A 211 -25.35 -3.81 9.07
N ALA A 212 -25.06 -5.04 9.51
CA ALA A 212 -23.89 -5.37 10.33
C ALA A 212 -22.86 -6.17 9.52
N ILE A 213 -21.71 -5.56 9.24
CA ILE A 213 -20.64 -6.15 8.44
C ILE A 213 -19.45 -6.51 9.32
N PRO A 214 -19.11 -7.79 9.49
CA PRO A 214 -17.89 -8.18 10.19
C PRO A 214 -16.64 -7.87 9.35
N LEU A 215 -15.70 -7.12 9.93
CA LEU A 215 -14.40 -6.80 9.34
C LEU A 215 -13.31 -7.45 10.19
N GLY A 216 -12.69 -8.50 9.67
CA GLY A 216 -11.59 -9.17 10.37
C GLY A 216 -10.33 -8.30 10.46
N TYR A 217 -9.67 -8.35 11.61
CA TYR A 217 -8.33 -7.82 11.81
C TYR A 217 -7.36 -8.94 12.22
N ARG A 218 -6.06 -8.69 12.08
CA ARG A 218 -5.02 -9.66 12.39
C ARG A 218 -4.57 -9.53 13.86
N PRO A 219 -4.70 -10.56 14.71
CA PRO A 219 -4.11 -10.56 16.05
C PRO A 219 -2.57 -10.73 16.01
N PRO A 220 -1.83 -10.24 17.03
CA PRO A 220 -2.32 -9.50 18.19
C PRO A 220 -2.71 -8.06 17.81
N TYR A 221 -3.87 -7.61 18.30
CA TYR A 221 -4.36 -6.25 18.10
C TYR A 221 -4.79 -5.70 19.46
N ASP A 222 -4.15 -4.62 19.90
CA ASP A 222 -4.43 -4.02 21.21
C ASP A 222 -5.69 -3.14 21.13
N VAL A 223 -6.85 -3.79 21.23
CA VAL A 223 -8.16 -3.13 21.16
C VAL A 223 -8.29 -2.08 22.27
N ALA A 224 -7.78 -2.36 23.48
CA ALA A 224 -7.87 -1.47 24.62
C ALA A 224 -7.06 -0.18 24.39
N ALA A 225 -5.82 -0.30 23.91
CA ALA A 225 -5.00 0.85 23.54
C ALA A 225 -5.64 1.66 22.40
N MET A 226 -6.22 0.99 21.40
CA MET A 226 -6.94 1.66 20.30
C MET A 226 -8.17 2.42 20.82
N GLY A 227 -8.98 1.82 21.68
CA GLY A 227 -10.12 2.46 22.32
C GLY A 227 -9.72 3.69 23.13
N ALA A 228 -8.64 3.61 23.91
CA ALA A 228 -8.10 4.74 24.66
C ALA A 228 -7.58 5.86 23.74
N PHE A 229 -6.87 5.49 22.68
CA PHE A 229 -6.35 6.43 21.67
C PHE A 229 -7.47 7.20 20.98
N LEU A 230 -8.55 6.52 20.58
CA LEU A 230 -9.72 7.12 19.95
C LEU A 230 -10.48 8.02 20.94
N ALA A 231 -10.68 7.56 22.18
CA ALA A 231 -11.38 8.34 23.21
C ALA A 231 -10.67 9.68 23.49
N GLN A 232 -9.33 9.70 23.54
CA GLN A 232 -8.55 10.93 23.72
C GLN A 232 -8.66 11.92 22.55
N ARG A 233 -9.03 11.44 21.35
CA ARG A 233 -9.09 12.23 20.11
C ARG A 233 -10.52 12.45 19.62
N GLN A 234 -11.52 12.11 20.44
CA GLN A 234 -12.91 12.24 20.08
C GLN A 234 -13.23 13.69 19.70
N VAL A 235 -13.77 13.88 18.49
CA VAL A 235 -14.28 15.19 18.07
C VAL A 235 -15.70 15.35 18.60
N ASN A 236 -15.87 16.25 19.57
CA ASN A 236 -17.16 16.56 20.17
C ASN A 236 -18.21 16.92 19.09
N ALA A 237 -19.45 16.50 19.31
CA ALA A 237 -20.62 16.65 18.43
C ALA A 237 -20.67 15.78 17.16
N ILE A 238 -19.57 15.18 16.68
CA ILE A 238 -19.59 14.29 15.50
C ILE A 238 -19.18 12.86 15.80
N GLU A 239 -18.43 12.63 16.87
CA GLU A 239 -17.94 11.31 17.29
C GLU A 239 -18.41 10.96 18.70
N LYS A 240 -18.65 9.66 18.92
CA LYS A 240 -18.89 9.09 20.24
C LYS A 240 -18.06 7.82 20.37
N ILE A 241 -17.14 7.80 21.32
CA ILE A 241 -16.32 6.63 21.64
C ILE A 241 -16.84 6.03 22.95
N ALA A 242 -17.29 4.78 22.89
CA ALA A 242 -17.54 3.98 24.07
C ALA A 242 -16.29 3.14 24.35
N ASN A 243 -15.73 3.27 25.55
CA ASN A 243 -14.59 2.50 26.02
C ASN A 243 -14.86 2.11 27.47
N SER A 244 -15.70 1.09 27.64
CA SER A 244 -16.00 0.46 28.93
C SER A 244 -15.48 -0.97 28.93
N ALA A 245 -15.21 -1.53 30.11
CA ALA A 245 -14.59 -2.84 30.27
C ALA A 245 -15.23 -3.93 29.37
N GLY A 246 -14.56 -4.25 28.26
CA GLY A 246 -14.98 -5.27 27.27
C GLY A 246 -15.75 -4.74 26.05
N GLU A 247 -16.28 -3.52 26.09
CA GLU A 247 -17.05 -2.92 24.99
C GLU A 247 -16.34 -1.67 24.46
N ILE A 248 -15.75 -1.82 23.27
CA ILE A 248 -15.07 -0.73 22.58
C ILE A 248 -15.79 -0.48 21.27
N SER A 249 -16.40 0.70 21.15
CA SER A 249 -17.06 1.12 19.91
C SER A 249 -16.79 2.57 19.59
N ALA A 250 -16.72 2.87 18.30
CA ALA A 250 -16.57 4.21 17.76
C ALA A 250 -17.74 4.50 16.82
N SER A 251 -18.51 5.54 17.11
CA SER A 251 -19.59 6.01 16.24
C SER A 251 -19.26 7.39 15.72
N ARG A 252 -19.60 7.66 14.45
CA ARG A 252 -19.34 8.94 13.80
C ARG A 252 -20.42 9.31 12.79
N THR A 253 -20.79 10.58 12.75
CA THR A 253 -21.55 11.18 11.64
C THR A 253 -20.59 11.84 10.65
N PHE A 254 -20.89 11.73 9.35
CA PHE A 254 -20.09 12.38 8.32
C PHE A 254 -20.90 12.53 7.02
N SER A 255 -20.35 13.35 6.12
CA SER A 255 -20.82 13.50 4.76
C SER A 255 -19.68 13.20 3.80
N ILE A 256 -19.95 12.44 2.74
CA ILE A 256 -18.98 12.07 1.71
C ILE A 256 -19.55 12.36 0.34
N LYS A 257 -18.75 13.02 -0.50
CA LYS A 257 -19.13 13.36 -1.87
C LYS A 257 -18.45 12.41 -2.84
N ILE A 258 -19.24 11.69 -3.64
CA ILE A 258 -18.75 10.85 -4.74
C ILE A 258 -19.36 11.37 -6.05
N GLY A 259 -18.52 11.86 -6.94
CA GLY A 259 -18.97 12.55 -8.15
C GLY A 259 -19.84 13.77 -7.79
N SER A 260 -21.08 13.78 -8.28
CA SER A 260 -22.07 14.82 -7.99
C SER A 260 -22.97 14.50 -6.79
N THR A 261 -22.90 13.30 -6.23
CA THR A 261 -23.79 12.84 -5.15
C THR A 261 -23.11 12.98 -3.80
N THR A 262 -23.84 13.55 -2.85
CA THR A 262 -23.42 13.65 -1.44
C THR A 262 -24.20 12.64 -0.61
N HIS A 263 -23.48 11.79 0.12
CA HIS A 263 -24.05 10.83 1.05
C HIS A 263 -23.77 11.30 2.48
N THR A 264 -24.82 11.48 3.27
CA THR A 264 -24.72 11.90 4.66
C THR A 264 -25.35 10.87 5.56
N GLY A 265 -24.65 10.48 6.62
CA GLY A 265 -25.13 9.43 7.51
C GLY A 265 -24.23 9.22 8.72
N TRP A 266 -24.43 8.07 9.35
CA TRP A 266 -23.63 7.65 10.50
C TRP A 266 -23.02 6.27 10.27
N LEU A 267 -21.86 6.05 10.85
CA LEU A 267 -21.26 4.73 11.01
C LEU A 267 -21.04 4.44 12.50
N ARG A 268 -21.08 3.16 12.86
CA ARG A 268 -20.66 2.63 14.17
C ARG A 268 -19.78 1.41 13.92
N ALA A 269 -18.58 1.42 14.49
CA ALA A 269 -17.65 0.29 14.48
C ALA A 269 -17.53 -0.24 15.91
N GLU A 270 -17.81 -1.53 16.09
CA GLU A 270 -17.78 -2.21 17.39
C GLU A 270 -16.76 -3.34 17.37
N PHE A 271 -15.80 -3.30 18.27
CA PHE A 271 -14.79 -4.35 18.37
C PHE A 271 -15.39 -5.58 19.05
N VAL A 272 -15.16 -6.76 18.47
CA VAL A 272 -15.51 -8.07 19.02
C VAL A 272 -14.21 -8.87 19.17
N PRO A 273 -13.46 -8.68 20.26
CA PRO A 273 -12.12 -9.25 20.43
C PRO A 273 -12.06 -10.77 20.32
N GLU A 274 -13.07 -11.47 20.83
CA GLU A 274 -13.11 -12.94 20.82
C GLU A 274 -13.21 -13.53 19.41
N ARG A 275 -13.76 -12.76 18.47
CA ARG A 275 -13.89 -13.15 17.05
C ARG A 275 -12.86 -12.49 16.15
N HIS A 276 -11.98 -11.65 16.70
CA HIS A 276 -10.99 -10.86 15.97
C HIS A 276 -11.59 -9.98 14.85
N HIS A 277 -12.80 -9.46 15.09
CA HIS A 277 -13.55 -8.67 14.13
C HIS A 277 -13.91 -7.28 14.68
N VAL A 278 -14.11 -6.32 13.77
CA VAL A 278 -14.87 -5.09 14.00
C VAL A 278 -16.19 -5.21 13.26
N VAL A 279 -17.32 -5.12 13.96
CA VAL A 279 -18.64 -5.09 13.34
C VAL A 279 -18.96 -3.66 12.95
N LEU A 280 -19.08 -3.41 11.65
CA LEU A 280 -19.46 -2.12 11.08
C LEU A 280 -20.97 -2.06 10.86
N GLN A 281 -21.60 -1.04 11.43
CA GLN A 281 -22.99 -0.67 11.20
C GLN A 281 -23.04 0.70 10.52
N VAL A 282 -23.96 0.88 9.57
CA VAL A 282 -24.13 2.13 8.83
C VAL A 282 -25.59 2.47 8.64
N SER A 283 -25.89 3.75 8.44
CA SER A 283 -27.23 4.20 8.03
C SER A 283 -27.54 3.85 6.57
N ASP A 284 -28.83 3.72 6.25
CA ASP A 284 -29.30 3.39 4.89
C ASP A 284 -28.80 4.36 3.81
N SER A 285 -28.68 5.64 4.16
CA SER A 285 -28.15 6.70 3.28
C SER A 285 -26.71 6.46 2.81
N LEU A 286 -25.96 5.60 3.50
CA LEU A 286 -24.57 5.25 3.19
C LEU A 286 -24.44 3.91 2.46
N HIS A 287 -25.53 3.17 2.23
CA HIS A 287 -25.45 1.88 1.51
C HIS A 287 -24.87 2.01 0.11
N GLY A 288 -25.09 3.15 -0.57
CA GLY A 288 -24.53 3.44 -1.90
C GLY A 288 -23.00 3.53 -1.93
N VAL A 289 -22.36 3.80 -0.79
CA VAL A 289 -20.91 3.98 -0.65
C VAL A 289 -20.27 2.94 0.25
N LEU A 290 -20.98 1.84 0.52
CA LEU A 290 -20.60 0.84 1.50
C LEU A 290 -19.22 0.21 1.24
N PRO A 291 -18.83 -0.15 0.00
CA PRO A 291 -17.47 -0.64 -0.26
C PRO A 291 -16.37 0.34 0.13
N LEU A 292 -16.61 1.63 -0.07
CA LEU A 292 -15.67 2.67 0.31
C LEU A 292 -15.54 2.77 1.84
N LEU A 293 -16.66 2.69 2.57
CA LEU A 293 -16.62 2.69 4.04
C LEU A 293 -15.88 1.48 4.58
N ILE A 294 -16.17 0.28 4.06
CA ILE A 294 -15.45 -0.95 4.41
C ILE A 294 -13.95 -0.79 4.17
N ARG A 295 -13.57 -0.18 3.04
CA ARG A 295 -12.17 0.05 2.67
C ARG A 295 -11.47 1.04 3.59
N ARG A 296 -12.16 2.10 4.05
CA ARG A 296 -11.59 3.14 4.92
C ARG A 296 -11.48 2.71 6.39
N VAL A 297 -12.34 1.79 6.83
CA VAL A 297 -12.28 1.22 8.19
C VAL A 297 -11.19 0.14 8.31
N ARG A 298 -10.89 -0.59 7.22
CA ARG A 298 -9.79 -1.56 7.14
C ARG A 298 -8.42 -0.90 7.02
#